data_AF-A0A931ZBH3-F1
#
_entry.id   AF-A0A931ZBH3-F1
#
_cell.length_a   1.000
_cell.length_b   1.000
_cell.length_c   1.000
_cell.angle_alpha   90.00
_cell.angle_beta   90.00
_cell.angle_gamma   90.00
#
_symmetry.space_group_name_H-M   'P 1'
#
loop_
_entity.id
_entity.type
_entity.pdbx_description
1 polymer ?
#
loop_
_entity_poly.entity_id
_entity_poly.type
_entity_poly.pdbx_seq_one_letter_code
_entity_poly.pdbx_strand_id
1 'polypeptide(L)' 'MPLSKSPQAFKLRTLFMGSLGTIPESHARTVGQKQLTAWIKEGLIEHRRPEKLYALTPKGEARIQ' A
#
# COMPACT_ATOMS: atom_id res chain seq x y z
N MET A 1 -1.25 -21.93 6.05
CA MET A 1 -0.98 -20.49 6.14
C MET A 1 -2.30 -19.76 6.01
N PRO A 2 -2.81 -18.99 6.98
CA PRO A 2 -4.06 -18.29 6.79
C PRO A 2 -3.78 -17.11 5.84
N LEU A 3 -4.22 -17.26 4.59
CA LEU A 3 -4.32 -16.14 3.64
C LEU A 3 -5.19 -15.07 4.32
N SER A 4 -4.58 -13.92 4.59
CA SER A 4 -5.17 -12.78 5.29
C SER A 4 -6.63 -12.58 4.86
N LYS A 5 -7.58 -12.67 5.81
CA LYS A 5 -9.04 -12.74 5.60
C LYS A 5 -9.68 -11.51 4.91
N SER A 6 -8.89 -10.58 4.37
CA SER A 6 -9.38 -9.36 3.72
C SER A 6 -8.76 -9.15 2.34
N PRO A 7 -9.57 -9.06 1.27
CA PRO A 7 -9.11 -8.78 -0.10
C PRO A 7 -8.23 -7.52 -0.21
N GLN A 8 -8.39 -6.57 0.73
CA GLN A 8 -7.60 -5.34 0.74
C GLN A 8 -6.14 -5.56 1.19
N ALA A 9 -5.92 -6.42 2.18
CA ALA A 9 -4.58 -6.74 2.66
C ALA A 9 -3.77 -7.47 1.58
N PHE A 10 -4.44 -8.36 0.83
CA PHE A 10 -3.82 -9.02 -0.33
C PHE A 10 -3.41 -8.00 -1.40
N LYS A 11 -4.31 -7.09 -1.80
CA LYS A 11 -3.99 -6.03 -2.78
C LYS A 11 -2.84 -5.13 -2.32
N LEU A 12 -2.82 -4.73 -1.05
CA LEU A 12 -1.75 -3.93 -0.49
C LEU A 12 -0.42 -4.70 -0.53
N ARG A 13 -0.42 -5.97 -0.12
CA ARG A 13 0.74 -6.84 -0.19
C ARG A 13 1.25 -7.00 -1.62
N THR A 14 0.36 -7.27 -2.58
CA THR A 14 0.73 -7.41 -4.00
C THR A 14 1.33 -6.13 -4.55
N LEU A 15 0.78 -4.96 -4.20
CA LEU A 15 1.28 -3.67 -4.68
C LEU A 15 2.69 -3.37 -4.19
N PHE A 16 3.02 -3.75 -2.96
CA PHE A 16 4.36 -3.56 -2.39
C PHE A 16 5.25 -4.81 -2.53
N MET A 17 4.79 -5.86 -3.23
CA MET A 17 5.53 -7.11 -3.38
C MET A 17 6.77 -6.89 -4.25
N GLY A 18 7.96 -7.14 -3.69
CA GLY A 18 9.23 -6.88 -4.38
C GLY A 18 9.69 -5.43 -4.32
N SER A 19 8.97 -4.56 -3.61
CA SER A 19 9.39 -3.19 -3.31
C SER A 19 9.96 -3.12 -1.88
N LEU A 20 10.94 -2.25 -1.63
CA LEU A 20 11.53 -2.02 -0.30
C LEU A 20 10.63 -1.13 0.58
N GLY A 21 9.31 -1.32 0.50
CA GLY A 21 8.33 -0.49 1.20
C GLY A 21 8.04 0.86 0.53
N THR A 22 8.54 1.11 -0.69
CA THR A 22 8.21 2.30 -1.47
C THR A 22 7.91 1.96 -2.92
N ILE A 23 6.89 2.61 -3.49
CA ILE A 23 6.47 2.42 -4.89
C ILE A 23 6.23 3.78 -5.54
N PRO A 24 6.52 3.95 -6.85
CA PRO A 24 6.21 5.18 -7.55
C PRO A 24 4.70 5.37 -7.70
N GLU A 25 4.25 6.63 -7.75
CA GLU A 25 2.84 7.00 -7.89
C GLU A 25 2.20 6.38 -9.16
N SER A 26 2.96 6.28 -10.25
CA SER A 26 2.53 5.63 -11.49
C SER A 26 2.15 4.16 -11.29
N HIS A 27 2.92 3.43 -10.47
CA HIS A 27 2.63 2.04 -10.11
C HIS A 27 1.43 1.94 -9.16
N ALA A 28 1.35 2.83 -8.17
CA ALA A 28 0.25 2.89 -7.22
C ALA A 28 -1.11 3.18 -7.89
N ARG A 29 -1.15 3.97 -8.98
CA ARG A 29 -2.41 4.27 -9.69
C ARG A 29 -3.13 3.03 -10.24
N THR A 30 -2.43 1.89 -10.40
CA THR A 30 -3.00 0.63 -10.89
C THR A 30 -4.09 0.04 -9.98
N VAL A 31 -4.02 0.26 -8.66
CA VAL A 31 -5.05 -0.19 -7.69
C VAL A 31 -6.25 0.76 -7.58
N GLY A 32 -6.16 1.94 -8.20
CA GLY A 32 -7.22 2.93 -8.24
C GLY A 32 -7.21 3.93 -7.07
N GLN A 33 -7.61 5.17 -7.36
CA GLN A 33 -7.50 6.30 -6.42
C GLN A 33 -8.31 6.12 -5.14
N LYS A 34 -9.52 5.54 -5.21
CA LYS A 34 -10.37 5.29 -4.03
C LYS A 34 -9.67 4.37 -3.01
N GLN A 35 -8.98 3.34 -3.49
CA GLN A 35 -8.28 2.36 -2.65
C GLN A 35 -7.04 3.00 -2.01
N LEU A 36 -6.27 3.77 -2.77
CA LEU A 36 -5.13 4.54 -2.23
C LEU A 36 -5.57 5.52 -1.14
N THR A 37 -6.63 6.30 -1.39
CA THR A 37 -7.15 7.24 -0.38
C THR A 37 -7.61 6.52 0.89
N ALA A 38 -8.25 5.35 0.77
CA ALA A 38 -8.63 4.55 1.93
C ALA A 38 -7.41 4.10 2.74
N TRP A 39 -6.36 3.59 2.08
CA TRP A 39 -5.13 3.17 2.75
C TRP A 39 -4.36 4.32 3.39
N ILE A 40 -4.33 5.50 2.76
CA ILE A 40 -3.77 6.72 3.38
C ILE A 40 -4.57 7.11 4.61
N LYS A 41 -5.91 7.10 4.52
CA LYS A 41 -6.80 7.46 5.64
C LYS A 41 -6.69 6.47 6.81
N GLU A 42 -6.48 5.20 6.51
CA GLU A 42 -6.23 4.16 7.52
C GLU A 42 -4.81 4.22 8.09
N GLY A 43 -3.91 5.01 7.49
CA GLY A 43 -2.50 5.12 7.90
C GLY A 43 -1.65 3.91 7.52
N LEU A 44 -2.06 3.15 6.50
CA LEU A 44 -1.31 1.99 5.98
C LEU A 44 -0.22 2.41 5.00
N ILE A 45 -0.43 3.51 4.27
CA ILE A 45 0.54 4.08 3.34
C ILE A 45 0.60 5.59 3.51
N GLU A 46 1.71 6.18 3.11
CA GLU A 46 1.92 7.62 3.06
C GLU A 46 2.21 8.07 1.64
N HIS A 47 1.57 9.15 1.20
CA HIS A 47 1.85 9.76 -0.08
C HIS A 47 2.94 10.82 0.07
N ARG A 48 4.14 10.54 -0.45
CA ARG A 48 5.22 11.51 -0.55
C ARG A 48 5.11 12.27 -1.87
N ARG A 49 4.26 13.31 -1.85
CA ARG A 49 4.04 14.23 -2.98
C ARG A 49 5.31 14.79 -3.62
N PRO A 50 6.34 15.26 -2.87
CA PRO A 50 7.54 15.81 -3.50
C PRO A 50 8.31 14.78 -4.32
N GLU A 51 8.27 13.52 -3.91
CA GLU A 51 8.99 12.41 -4.55
C GLU A 51 8.10 11.59 -5.50
N LYS A 52 6.80 11.94 -5.63
CA LYS A 52 5.79 11.22 -6.41
C LYS A 52 5.80 9.71 -6.13
N LEU A 53 5.83 9.34 -4.84
CA LEU A 53 5.87 7.95 -4.41
C LEU A 53 4.96 7.71 -3.21
N TYR A 54 4.55 6.46 -3.05
CA TYR A 54 3.87 5.96 -1.87
C TYR A 54 4.84 5.12 -1.05
N ALA A 55 4.86 5.37 0.26
CA ALA A 55 5.62 4.59 1.22
C ALA A 55 4.66 3.75 2.06
N LEU A 56 5.02 2.50 2.33
CA LEU A 56 4.36 1.65 3.30
C LEU A 56 4.73 2.14 4.70
N THR A 57 3.75 2.29 5.58
CA THR A 57 4.00 2.61 6.99
C THR A 57 4.24 1.34 7.80
N PRO A 58 4.79 1.42 9.03
CA PRO A 58 4.89 0.26 9.91
C PRO A 58 3.53 -0.41 10.18
N LYS A 59 2.44 0.37 10.17
CA LYS A 59 1.07 -0.14 10.31
C LYS A 59 0.62 -0.90 9.06
N GLY A 60 0.98 -0.41 7.87
CA GLY A 60 0.77 -1.11 6.60
C GLY A 60 1.53 -2.42 6.53
N GLU A 61 2.78 -2.43 7.00
CA GLU A 61 3.63 -3.60 7.06
C GLU A 61 3.05 -4.68 7.99
N ALA A 62 2.67 -4.32 9.21
CA ALA A 62 1.99 -5.21 10.15
C ALA A 62 0.65 -5.77 9.62
N ARG A 63 0.03 -5.11 8.64
CA ARG A 63 -1.24 -5.55 8.02
C ARG A 63 -1.02 -6.62 6.94
N ILE A 64 0.16 -6.66 6.32
CA ILE A 64 0.50 -7.56 5.22
C ILE A 64 1.43 -8.72 5.61
N GLN A 65 2.04 -8.64 6.80
CA GLN A 65 2.82 -9.70 7.46
C GLN A 65 1.91 -10.87 7.88
#